data_AF-A0A1I7XRM1-F1
#
_entry.id   AF-A0A1I7XRM1-F1
#
_cell.length_a   1.000
_cell.length_b   1.000
_cell.length_c   1.000
_cell.angle_alpha   90.00
_cell.angle_beta   90.00
_cell.angle_gamma   90.00
#
_symmetry.space_group_name_H-M   'P 1'
#
loop_
_entity.id
_entity.type
_entity.pdbx_description
1 polymer ?
#
loop_
_entity_poly.entity_id
_entity_poly.type
_entity_poly.pdbx_seq_one_letter_code
_entity_poly.pdbx_strand_id
1 'polypeptide(L)'
;MNMLVGNIKTVLYEIISQNAMSWEDKLNRISAMFDVWIDVQRRWVYLEGLFSGSADIATLLPVESARFSSISTEFLALMKKVTSSPRILDVVGMQGAQRLLERLADMLSKIQKALGEYLERERASFPRFYFVGDEDLLEIMGNSKDIARLQKHLKKMFAGVTAIDVGEEDRIITALHSREGERVELMQPVHTKDVRINDWLKAFESEMRHTLSRLLGTCLLHFAKLDISLEYMEWLDKYPQIANANFFYGFEYLGIQERLVRTPLTDRCFLTMTQALHSRLVSNIIPLCDSLFFNVII
;
A
#
# COMPACT_ATOMS: atom_id res chain seq x y z
N MET A 1 15.33 72.92 22.01
CA MET A 1 14.20 71.96 22.13
C MET A 1 14.21 70.91 21.01
N ASN A 2 14.40 71.30 19.73
CA ASN A 2 14.45 70.34 18.61
C ASN A 2 15.64 69.35 18.62
N MET A 3 16.82 69.73 19.13
CA MET A 3 17.97 68.81 19.26
C MET A 3 17.77 67.73 20.35
N LEU A 4 17.11 68.06 21.47
CA LEU A 4 16.80 67.11 22.55
C LEU A 4 15.73 66.11 22.11
N VAL A 5 14.69 66.56 21.38
CA VAL A 5 13.64 65.69 20.83
C VAL A 5 14.21 64.75 19.75
N GLY A 6 15.16 65.23 18.94
CA GLY A 6 15.92 64.40 17.99
C GLY A 6 16.72 63.32 18.69
N ASN A 7 17.54 63.69 19.68
CA ASN A 7 18.33 62.74 20.47
C ASN A 7 17.48 61.73 21.22
N ILE A 8 16.34 62.14 21.79
CA ILE A 8 15.42 61.23 22.47
C ILE A 8 14.81 60.24 21.47
N LYS A 9 14.41 60.68 20.26
CA LYS A 9 13.93 59.77 19.20
C LYS A 9 15.01 58.78 18.76
N THR A 10 16.26 59.20 18.64
CA THR A 10 17.39 58.33 18.24
C THR A 10 17.72 57.31 19.34
N VAL A 11 17.72 57.73 20.61
CA VAL A 11 17.95 56.85 21.76
C VAL A 11 16.78 55.87 21.96
N LEU A 12 15.53 56.33 21.81
CA LEU A 12 14.36 55.43 21.88
C LEU A 12 14.39 54.41 20.75
N TYR A 13 14.79 54.83 19.55
CA TYR A 13 14.96 53.96 18.39
C TYR A 13 16.04 52.90 18.63
N GLU A 14 17.18 53.26 19.22
CA GLU A 14 18.23 52.31 19.59
C GLU A 14 17.74 51.26 20.61
N ILE A 15 17.02 51.69 21.65
CA ILE A 15 16.45 50.77 22.67
C ILE A 15 15.38 49.86 22.05
N ILE A 16 14.46 50.41 21.24
CA ILE A 16 13.43 49.63 20.55
C ILE A 16 14.08 48.66 19.55
N SER A 17 15.10 49.11 18.81
CA SER A 17 15.84 48.31 17.84
C SER A 17 16.56 47.14 18.51
N GLN A 18 17.23 47.37 19.65
CA GLN A 18 17.84 46.29 20.45
C GLN A 18 16.80 45.27 20.94
N ASN A 19 15.64 45.75 21.42
CA ASN A 19 14.56 44.86 21.83
C ASN A 19 14.01 44.07 20.65
N ALA A 20 13.82 44.71 19.48
CA ALA A 20 13.38 44.07 18.24
C ALA A 20 14.37 42.99 17.78
N MET A 21 15.66 43.29 17.77
CA MET A 21 16.71 42.31 17.44
C MET A 21 16.69 41.11 18.39
N SER A 22 16.53 41.32 19.70
CA SER A 22 16.45 40.20 20.64
C SER A 22 15.20 39.34 20.45
N TRP A 23 14.07 39.94 20.06
CA TRP A 23 12.85 39.21 19.71
C TRP A 23 12.98 38.48 18.38
N GLU A 24 13.65 39.08 17.39
CA GLU A 24 13.95 38.46 16.10
C GLU A 24 14.78 37.19 16.31
N ASP A 25 15.85 37.26 17.11
CA ASP A 25 16.67 36.09 17.46
C ASP A 25 15.86 35.00 18.18
N LYS A 26 14.99 35.38 19.12
CA LYS A 26 14.13 34.42 19.82
C LYS A 26 13.14 33.76 18.86
N LEU A 27 12.51 34.52 17.97
CA LEU A 27 11.56 34.00 16.98
C LEU A 27 12.25 33.09 15.98
N ASN A 28 13.45 33.44 15.52
CA ASN A 28 14.24 32.61 14.62
C ASN A 28 14.61 31.27 15.28
N ARG A 29 15.00 31.28 16.56
CA ARG A 29 15.26 30.03 17.32
C ARG A 29 14.01 29.20 17.51
N ILE A 30 12.86 29.83 17.77
CA ILE A 30 11.57 29.14 17.89
C ILE A 30 11.22 28.46 16.57
N SER A 31 11.31 29.18 15.46
CA SER A 31 11.00 28.67 14.12
C SER A 31 11.88 27.47 13.77
N ALA A 32 13.20 27.61 13.92
CA ALA A 32 14.14 26.53 13.64
C ALA A 32 13.92 25.27 14.49
N MET A 33 13.56 25.44 15.77
CA MET A 33 13.26 24.30 16.64
C MET A 33 11.97 23.60 16.23
N PHE A 34 10.93 24.36 15.89
CA PHE A 34 9.65 23.77 15.49
C PHE A 34 9.72 23.05 14.14
N ASP A 35 10.48 23.57 13.18
CA ASP A 35 10.65 22.93 11.87
C ASP A 35 11.26 21.52 12.01
N VAL A 36 12.24 21.36 12.90
CA VAL A 36 12.86 20.05 13.18
C VAL A 36 11.92 19.19 14.04
N TRP A 37 11.27 19.78 15.04
CA TRP A 37 10.34 19.05 15.90
C TRP A 37 9.17 18.45 15.11
N ILE A 38 8.50 19.23 14.27
CA ILE A 38 7.34 18.74 13.52
C ILE A 38 7.73 17.58 12.60
N ASP A 39 8.91 17.63 12.00
CA ASP A 39 9.45 16.53 11.18
C ASP A 39 9.74 15.28 12.02
N VAL A 40 10.38 15.44 13.19
CA VAL A 40 10.62 14.36 14.15
C VAL A 40 9.30 13.73 14.59
N GLN A 41 8.31 14.52 15.00
CA GLN A 41 7.02 14.03 15.48
C GLN A 41 6.27 13.28 14.38
N ARG A 42 6.22 13.82 13.17
CA ARG A 42 5.54 13.17 12.03
C ARG A 42 6.17 11.81 11.73
N ARG A 43 7.50 11.74 11.65
CA ARG A 43 8.23 10.49 11.41
C ARG A 43 8.08 9.50 12.56
N TRP A 44 8.14 9.98 13.80
CA TRP A 44 7.97 9.15 14.99
C TRP A 44 6.58 8.54 15.06
N VAL A 45 5.50 9.30 14.82
CA VAL A 45 4.12 8.80 14.81
C VAL A 45 3.93 7.72 13.74
N TYR A 46 4.44 7.96 12.52
CA TYR A 46 4.36 6.97 11.43
C TYR A 46 5.08 5.67 11.80
N LEU A 47 6.30 5.75 12.31
CA LEU A 47 7.07 4.57 12.72
C LEU A 47 6.48 3.90 13.96
N GLU A 48 5.94 4.65 14.91
CA GLU A 48 5.27 4.09 16.08
C GLU A 48 4.06 3.25 15.65
N GLY A 49 3.20 3.76 14.77
CA GLY A 49 2.06 3.00 14.25
C GLY A 49 2.46 1.71 13.52
N LEU A 50 3.61 1.73 12.83
CA LEU A 50 4.14 0.54 12.16
C LEU A 50 4.73 -0.47 13.17
N PHE A 51 5.62 -0.03 14.06
CA PHE A 51 6.33 -0.92 15.00
C PHE A 51 5.48 -1.37 16.20
N SER A 52 4.43 -0.64 16.59
CA SER A 52 3.54 -1.01 17.71
C SER A 52 2.46 -2.03 17.30
N GLY A 53 2.06 -2.03 16.02
CA GLY A 53 0.97 -2.87 15.50
C GLY A 53 1.31 -4.36 15.39
N SER A 54 2.59 -4.75 15.35
CA SER A 54 2.96 -6.17 15.29
C SER A 54 4.26 -6.50 16.02
N ALA A 55 4.15 -7.40 17.00
CA ALA A 55 5.27 -7.90 17.81
C ALA A 55 6.35 -8.59 16.98
N ASP A 56 5.99 -9.06 15.77
CA ASP A 56 6.85 -9.82 14.88
C ASP A 56 7.77 -8.94 14.00
N ILE A 57 7.55 -7.62 13.90
CA ILE A 57 8.48 -6.75 13.14
C ILE A 57 9.86 -6.73 13.77
N ALA A 58 9.94 -6.83 15.10
CA ALA A 58 11.22 -6.91 15.80
C ALA A 58 12.03 -8.15 15.40
N THR A 59 11.39 -9.23 14.93
CA THR A 59 12.11 -10.40 14.42
C THR A 59 12.61 -10.20 12.99
N LEU A 60 11.85 -9.47 12.17
CA LEU A 60 12.20 -9.16 10.78
C LEU A 60 13.32 -8.12 10.65
N LEU A 61 13.22 -7.03 11.42
CA LEU A 61 14.14 -5.89 11.39
C LEU A 61 14.64 -5.57 12.81
N PRO A 62 15.46 -6.45 13.41
CA PRO A 62 15.88 -6.33 14.81
C PRO A 62 16.72 -5.09 15.07
N VAL A 63 17.55 -4.69 14.11
CA VAL A 63 18.44 -3.52 14.24
C VAL A 63 17.64 -2.23 14.24
N GLU A 64 16.72 -2.08 13.28
CA GLU A 64 15.86 -0.92 13.12
C GLU A 64 14.88 -0.81 14.28
N SER A 65 14.29 -1.93 14.73
CA SER A 65 13.39 -1.95 15.89
C SER A 65 14.10 -1.54 17.18
N ALA A 66 15.30 -2.08 17.44
CA ALA A 66 16.08 -1.70 18.62
C ALA A 66 16.48 -0.21 18.59
N ARG A 67 16.89 0.30 17.43
CA ARG A 67 17.19 1.73 17.25
C ARG A 67 15.96 2.60 17.48
N PHE A 68 14.82 2.23 16.93
CA PHE A 68 13.57 2.96 17.11
C PHE A 68 13.13 2.99 18.57
N SER A 69 13.25 1.87 19.29
CA SER A 69 12.93 1.80 20.72
C SER A 69 13.76 2.79 21.54
N SER A 70 15.08 2.85 21.30
CA SER A 70 15.99 3.80 21.96
C SER A 70 15.62 5.25 21.67
N ILE A 71 15.32 5.59 20.41
CA ILE A 71 14.86 6.93 20.00
C ILE A 71 13.53 7.28 20.68
N SER A 72 12.58 6.35 20.71
CA SER A 72 11.27 6.54 21.35
C SER A 72 11.41 6.85 22.83
N THR A 73 12.30 6.16 23.55
CA THR A 73 12.57 6.47 24.97
C THR A 73 13.10 7.89 25.15
N GLU A 74 14.07 8.31 24.33
CA GLU A 74 14.63 9.66 24.40
C GLU A 74 13.60 10.75 24.04
N PHE A 75 12.83 10.52 22.98
CA PHE A 75 11.79 11.45 22.52
C PHE A 75 10.69 11.61 23.56
N LEU A 76 10.18 10.51 24.13
CA LEU A 76 9.17 10.56 25.19
C LEU A 76 9.70 11.23 26.47
N ALA A 77 10.98 11.03 26.80
CA ALA A 77 11.60 11.71 27.93
C ALA A 77 11.67 13.23 27.73
N LEU A 78 11.95 13.68 26.49
CA LEU A 78 11.88 15.10 26.13
C LEU A 78 10.44 15.61 26.20
N MET A 79 9.47 14.89 25.63
CA MET A 79 8.06 15.28 25.66
C MET A 79 7.56 15.44 27.10
N LYS A 80 7.94 14.53 28.01
CA LYS A 80 7.59 14.64 29.43
C LYS A 80 8.09 15.94 30.07
N LYS A 81 9.31 16.37 29.74
CA LYS A 81 9.88 17.64 30.21
C LYS A 81 9.12 18.84 29.64
N VAL A 82 8.76 18.80 28.35
CA VAL A 82 7.95 19.86 27.71
C VAL A 82 6.58 19.96 28.39
N THR A 83 5.92 18.83 28.66
CA THR A 83 4.62 18.83 29.34
C THR A 83 4.70 19.44 30.74
N SER A 84 5.82 19.28 31.45
CA SER A 84 6.05 19.93 32.75
C SER A 84 6.22 21.45 32.68
N SER A 85 6.75 21.99 31.58
CA SER A 85 6.91 23.43 31.37
C SER A 85 6.51 23.82 29.92
N PRO A 86 5.22 24.04 29.65
CA PRO A 86 4.70 24.18 28.29
C PRO A 86 4.93 25.56 27.66
N ARG A 87 5.52 26.51 28.39
CA ARG A 87 5.77 27.86 27.87
C ARG A 87 6.86 27.80 26.80
N ILE A 88 6.58 28.34 25.63
CA ILE A 88 7.47 28.21 24.47
C ILE A 88 8.90 28.71 24.72
N LEU A 89 9.04 29.82 25.43
CA LEU A 89 10.35 30.39 25.74
C LEU A 89 11.18 29.48 26.67
N ASP A 90 10.52 28.76 27.58
CA ASP A 90 11.19 27.80 28.47
C ASP A 90 11.64 26.56 27.68
N VAL A 91 10.80 26.11 26.73
CA VAL A 91 11.10 24.98 25.85
C VAL A 91 12.28 25.27 24.94
N VAL A 92 12.31 26.42 24.27
CA VAL A 92 13.43 26.83 23.39
C VAL A 92 14.71 27.06 24.21
N GLY A 93 14.55 27.47 25.47
CA GLY A 93 15.66 27.66 26.41
C GLY A 93 16.22 26.36 27.00
N MET A 94 15.60 25.20 26.76
CA MET A 94 16.10 23.91 27.27
C MET A 94 17.46 23.58 26.65
N GLN A 95 18.47 23.45 27.51
CA GLN A 95 19.83 23.13 27.06
C GLN A 95 19.88 21.79 26.33
N GLY A 96 20.41 21.81 25.11
CA GLY A 96 20.62 20.61 24.28
C GLY A 96 19.37 20.08 23.57
N ALA A 97 18.18 20.68 23.77
CA ALA A 97 16.95 20.20 23.12
C ALA A 97 17.01 20.27 21.59
N GLN A 98 17.51 21.38 21.03
CA GLN A 98 17.71 21.54 19.59
C GLN A 98 18.61 20.43 19.01
N ARG A 99 19.80 20.24 19.61
CA ARG A 99 20.77 19.23 19.17
C ARG A 99 20.21 17.80 19.29
N LEU A 100 19.43 17.54 20.35
CA LEU A 100 18.75 16.26 20.52
C LEU A 100 17.73 16.04 19.39
N LEU A 101 16.86 17.02 19.12
CA LEU A 101 15.86 16.91 18.05
C LEU A 101 16.51 16.71 16.68
N GLU A 102 17.56 17.45 16.35
CA GLU A 102 18.32 17.29 15.10
C GLU A 102 18.92 15.88 14.97
N ARG A 103 19.52 15.35 16.05
CA ARG A 103 20.03 13.98 16.09
C ARG A 103 18.92 12.94 15.90
N LEU A 104 17.80 13.10 16.60
CA LEU A 104 16.64 12.21 16.45
C LEU A 104 16.10 12.26 15.03
N ALA A 105 16.06 13.43 14.38
CA ALA A 105 15.59 13.59 13.01
C ALA A 105 16.44 12.80 12.01
N ASP A 106 17.78 12.87 12.13
CA ASP A 106 18.72 12.11 11.29
C ASP A 106 18.56 10.59 11.50
N MET A 107 18.48 10.17 12.77
CA MET A 107 18.30 8.75 13.09
C MET A 107 16.96 8.19 12.58
N LEU A 108 15.87 8.95 12.74
CA LEU A 108 14.55 8.57 12.22
C LEU A 108 14.54 8.52 10.69
N SER A 109 15.23 9.45 10.01
CA SER A 109 15.37 9.45 8.55
C SER A 109 16.04 8.17 8.04
N LYS A 110 17.11 7.74 8.70
CA LYS A 110 17.83 6.51 8.34
C LYS A 110 16.96 5.26 8.52
N ILE A 111 16.18 5.19 9.60
CA ILE A 111 15.26 4.07 9.83
C ILE A 111 14.16 4.06 8.76
N GLN A 112 13.56 5.22 8.47
CA GLN A 112 12.51 5.33 7.47
C GLN A 112 13.01 4.93 6.08
N LYS A 113 14.23 5.34 5.71
CA LYS A 113 14.87 4.96 4.44
C LYS A 113 15.10 3.45 4.35
N ALA A 114 15.68 2.85 5.40
CA ALA A 114 15.94 1.41 5.43
C ALA A 114 14.64 0.58 5.34
N LEU A 115 13.60 1.03 6.05
CA LEU A 115 12.29 0.40 5.99
C LEU A 115 11.66 0.54 4.60
N GLY A 116 11.71 1.73 4.00
CA GLY A 116 11.19 1.96 2.65
C GLY A 116 11.87 1.10 1.60
N GLU A 117 13.20 0.97 1.66
CA GLU A 117 13.98 0.11 0.77
C GLU A 117 13.61 -1.37 0.94
N TYR A 118 13.42 -1.82 2.18
CA TYR A 118 12.94 -3.18 2.48
C TYR A 118 11.55 -3.43 1.88
N LEU A 119 10.58 -2.56 2.17
CA LEU A 119 9.20 -2.72 1.67
C LEU A 119 9.16 -2.71 0.14
N GLU A 120 9.92 -1.83 -0.51
CA GLU A 120 9.96 -1.75 -1.97
C GLU A 120 10.55 -3.01 -2.60
N ARG A 121 11.59 -3.60 -1.99
CA ARG A 121 12.15 -4.87 -2.44
C ARG A 121 11.12 -6.00 -2.37
N GLU A 122 10.35 -6.05 -1.30
CA GLU A 122 9.31 -7.06 -1.16
C GLU A 122 8.19 -6.83 -2.19
N ARG A 123 7.77 -5.57 -2.44
CA ARG A 123 6.80 -5.23 -3.51
C ARG A 123 7.29 -5.59 -4.91
N ALA A 124 8.55 -5.29 -5.22
CA ALA A 124 9.16 -5.68 -6.48
C ALA A 124 9.22 -7.19 -6.66
N SER A 125 9.36 -7.95 -5.56
CA SER A 125 9.28 -9.40 -5.62
C SER A 125 7.88 -9.86 -5.98
N PHE A 126 6.81 -9.31 -5.41
CA PHE A 126 5.42 -9.69 -5.67
C PHE A 126 4.53 -8.45 -5.89
N PRO A 127 4.22 -8.11 -7.17
CA PRO A 127 3.56 -6.84 -7.52
C PRO A 127 2.20 -6.60 -6.84
N ARG A 128 1.50 -7.63 -6.36
CA ARG A 128 0.22 -7.40 -5.67
C ARG A 128 0.38 -6.69 -4.33
N PHE A 129 1.57 -6.66 -3.75
CA PHE A 129 1.86 -5.86 -2.57
C PHE A 129 1.82 -4.34 -2.82
N TYR A 130 1.79 -3.87 -4.08
CA TYR A 130 1.48 -2.45 -4.35
C TYR A 130 0.02 -2.08 -4.01
N PHE A 131 -0.89 -3.07 -3.94
CA PHE A 131 -2.29 -2.85 -3.53
C PHE A 131 -2.47 -2.84 -2.01
N VAL A 132 -1.39 -3.05 -1.26
CA VAL A 132 -1.39 -3.19 0.19
C VAL A 132 -0.55 -2.07 0.82
N GLY A 133 -1.08 -1.47 1.88
CA GLY A 133 -0.37 -0.44 2.64
C GLY A 133 0.82 -1.00 3.43
N ASP A 134 1.69 -0.11 3.93
CA ASP A 134 2.92 -0.51 4.63
C ASP A 134 2.65 -1.34 5.90
N GLU A 135 1.62 -0.98 6.67
CA GLU A 135 1.21 -1.67 7.90
C GLU A 135 0.79 -3.12 7.62
N ASP A 136 -0.15 -3.28 6.68
CA ASP A 136 -0.63 -4.58 6.24
C ASP A 136 0.51 -5.42 5.64
N LEU A 137 1.41 -4.80 4.86
CA LEU A 137 2.54 -5.53 4.28
C LEU A 137 3.49 -6.04 5.37
N LEU A 138 3.81 -5.22 6.37
CA LEU A 138 4.61 -5.66 7.51
C LEU A 138 3.94 -6.78 8.30
N GLU A 139 2.63 -6.69 8.48
CA GLU A 139 1.86 -7.74 9.16
C GLU A 139 1.90 -9.08 8.39
N ILE A 140 1.79 -9.02 7.06
CA ILE A 140 1.91 -10.17 6.16
C ILE A 140 3.30 -10.82 6.29
N MET A 141 4.36 -10.01 6.30
CA MET A 141 5.73 -10.50 6.39
C MET A 141 6.04 -11.09 7.78
N GLY A 142 5.56 -10.45 8.85
CA GLY A 142 5.77 -10.87 10.24
C GLY A 142 5.05 -12.17 10.58
N ASN A 143 3.81 -12.33 10.09
CA ASN A 143 2.99 -13.53 10.29
C ASN A 143 3.08 -14.54 9.13
N SER A 144 4.18 -14.57 8.38
CA SER A 144 4.30 -15.41 7.16
C SER A 144 4.07 -16.93 7.40
N LYS A 145 4.18 -17.40 8.65
CA LYS A 145 3.91 -18.79 9.04
C LYS A 145 2.43 -19.08 9.39
N ASP A 146 1.67 -18.05 9.73
CA ASP A 146 0.26 -18.14 10.13
C ASP A 146 -0.65 -17.71 8.97
N ILE A 147 -1.08 -18.69 8.18
CA ILE A 147 -1.92 -18.48 7.01
C ILE A 147 -3.30 -17.97 7.41
N ALA A 148 -3.81 -18.31 8.59
CA ALA A 148 -5.13 -17.84 9.06
C ALA A 148 -5.14 -16.31 9.17
N ARG A 149 -4.06 -15.72 9.69
CA ARG A 149 -3.89 -14.27 9.75
C ARG A 149 -3.70 -13.63 8.38
N LEU A 150 -3.06 -14.33 7.45
CA LEU A 150 -2.86 -13.83 6.09
C LEU A 150 -4.18 -13.67 5.32
N GLN A 151 -5.17 -14.54 5.56
CA GLN A 151 -6.42 -14.55 4.80
C GLN A 151 -7.14 -13.19 4.80
N LYS A 152 -7.05 -12.41 5.88
CA LYS A 152 -7.69 -11.08 5.96
C LYS A 152 -7.12 -10.07 4.95
N HIS A 153 -5.90 -10.29 4.46
CA HIS A 153 -5.24 -9.43 3.48
C HIS A 153 -5.43 -9.91 2.04
N LEU A 154 -5.87 -11.16 1.80
CA LEU A 154 -6.06 -11.68 0.45
C LEU A 154 -7.05 -10.84 -0.36
N LYS A 155 -8.16 -10.39 0.26
CA LYS A 155 -9.16 -9.50 -0.37
C LYS A 155 -8.60 -8.13 -0.81
N LYS A 156 -7.45 -7.71 -0.27
CA LYS A 156 -6.77 -6.46 -0.67
C LYS A 156 -5.82 -6.72 -1.85
N MET A 157 -5.22 -7.92 -1.91
CA MET A 157 -4.28 -8.32 -2.96
C MET A 157 -4.96 -8.86 -4.23
N PHE A 158 -6.12 -9.49 -4.08
CA PHE A 158 -6.86 -10.15 -5.16
C PHE A 158 -8.29 -9.63 -5.20
N ALA A 159 -8.81 -9.43 -6.41
CA ALA A 159 -10.15 -8.87 -6.61
C ALA A 159 -11.27 -9.84 -6.18
N GLY A 160 -11.17 -11.11 -6.57
CA GLY A 160 -12.19 -12.12 -6.30
C GLY A 160 -11.89 -13.09 -5.14
N VAL A 161 -10.68 -13.09 -4.59
CA VAL A 161 -10.26 -14.06 -3.56
C VAL A 161 -10.47 -13.49 -2.16
N THR A 162 -11.38 -14.08 -1.40
CA THR A 162 -11.62 -13.70 0.01
C THR A 162 -10.93 -14.65 0.99
N ALA A 163 -10.92 -15.94 0.69
CA ALA A 163 -10.36 -16.98 1.55
C ALA A 163 -9.76 -18.13 0.74
N ILE A 164 -8.96 -18.97 1.40
CA ILE A 164 -8.32 -20.16 0.83
C ILE A 164 -8.46 -21.35 1.77
N ASP A 165 -8.72 -22.53 1.21
CA ASP A 165 -8.73 -23.78 1.97
C ASP A 165 -7.29 -24.24 2.15
N VAL A 166 -6.88 -24.45 3.40
CA VAL A 166 -5.54 -24.91 3.75
C VAL A 166 -5.66 -26.20 4.55
N GLY A 167 -5.00 -27.25 4.09
CA GLY A 167 -4.90 -28.51 4.82
C GLY A 167 -4.15 -28.32 6.15
N GLU A 168 -4.78 -28.73 7.26
CA GLU A 168 -4.29 -28.48 8.62
C GLU A 168 -2.91 -29.10 8.91
N GLU A 169 -2.61 -30.27 8.33
CA GLU A 169 -1.36 -31.00 8.60
C GLU A 169 -0.23 -30.64 7.62
N ASP A 170 -0.55 -30.46 6.34
CA ASP A 170 0.47 -30.32 5.29
C ASP A 170 0.77 -28.87 4.87
N ARG A 171 -0.05 -27.90 5.32
CA ARG A 171 -0.02 -26.49 4.87
C ARG A 171 -0.03 -26.41 3.35
N ILE A 172 -1.02 -27.05 2.76
CA ILE A 172 -1.24 -27.09 1.32
C ILE A 172 -2.56 -26.37 1.02
N ILE A 173 -2.51 -25.47 0.05
CA ILE A 173 -3.68 -24.75 -0.43
C ILE A 173 -4.35 -25.61 -1.49
N THR A 174 -5.63 -25.93 -1.28
CA THR A 174 -6.40 -26.83 -2.16
C THR A 174 -7.50 -26.12 -2.94
N ALA A 175 -8.04 -25.03 -2.39
CA ALA A 175 -9.12 -24.29 -3.02
C ALA A 175 -9.08 -22.81 -2.63
N LEU A 176 -9.79 -22.00 -3.41
CA LEU A 176 -10.01 -20.58 -3.17
C LEU A 176 -11.51 -20.28 -3.12
N HIS A 177 -11.87 -19.21 -2.38
CA HIS A 177 -13.24 -18.79 -2.15
C HIS A 177 -13.47 -17.34 -2.53
N SER A 178 -14.62 -17.05 -3.13
CA SER A 178 -15.10 -15.68 -3.33
C SER A 178 -15.87 -15.13 -2.13
N ARG A 179 -16.18 -13.84 -2.18
CA ARG A 179 -17.06 -13.19 -1.19
C ARG A 179 -18.49 -13.73 -1.28
N GLU A 180 -18.92 -14.15 -2.45
CA GLU A 180 -20.28 -14.62 -2.76
C GLU A 180 -20.48 -16.12 -2.47
N GLY A 181 -19.44 -16.80 -1.97
CA GLY A 181 -19.49 -18.22 -1.59
C GLY A 181 -19.15 -19.20 -2.72
N GLU A 182 -18.63 -18.71 -3.84
CA GLU A 182 -18.08 -19.58 -4.88
C GLU A 182 -16.81 -20.23 -4.36
N ARG A 183 -16.67 -21.54 -4.55
CA ARG A 183 -15.47 -22.29 -4.22
C ARG A 183 -14.88 -22.92 -5.48
N VAL A 184 -13.61 -22.65 -5.74
CA VAL A 184 -12.87 -23.22 -6.87
C VAL A 184 -11.74 -24.10 -6.34
N GLU A 185 -11.78 -25.39 -6.67
CA GLU A 185 -10.69 -26.33 -6.38
C GLU A 185 -9.54 -26.11 -7.35
N LEU A 186 -8.32 -26.02 -6.83
CA LEU A 186 -7.10 -25.91 -7.63
C LEU A 186 -6.79 -27.25 -8.31
N MET A 187 -6.31 -27.18 -9.56
CA MET A 187 -5.92 -28.39 -10.29
C MET A 187 -4.68 -29.04 -9.68
N GLN A 188 -3.73 -28.21 -9.25
CA GLN A 188 -2.57 -28.63 -8.46
C GLN A 188 -2.55 -27.92 -7.10
N PRO A 189 -2.43 -28.66 -5.99
CA PRO A 189 -2.30 -28.05 -4.67
C PRO A 189 -1.01 -27.24 -4.54
N VAL A 190 -1.07 -26.08 -3.85
CA VAL A 190 0.10 -25.21 -3.64
C VAL A 190 0.68 -25.43 -2.27
N HIS A 191 1.96 -25.81 -2.22
CA HIS A 191 2.68 -26.02 -0.96
C HIS A 191 3.20 -24.70 -0.37
N THR A 192 2.93 -24.47 0.92
CA THR A 192 3.43 -23.29 1.63
C THR A 192 4.45 -23.63 2.72
N LYS A 193 4.69 -24.91 2.98
CA LYS A 193 5.64 -25.38 4.01
C LYS A 193 7.08 -25.09 3.57
N ASP A 194 7.83 -24.40 4.43
CA ASP A 194 9.24 -24.03 4.21
C ASP A 194 9.50 -23.19 2.94
N VAL A 195 8.44 -22.60 2.36
CA VAL A 195 8.52 -21.69 1.21
C VAL A 195 8.35 -20.26 1.68
N ARG A 196 9.14 -19.33 1.13
CA ARG A 196 8.98 -17.89 1.39
C ARG A 196 7.61 -17.42 0.92
N ILE A 197 7.04 -16.46 1.63
CA ILE A 197 5.69 -15.97 1.36
C ILE A 197 5.49 -15.49 -0.08
N ASN A 198 6.46 -14.75 -0.59
CA ASN A 198 6.44 -14.20 -1.94
C ASN A 198 6.42 -15.31 -3.00
N ASP A 199 7.12 -16.41 -2.76
CA ASP A 199 7.31 -17.48 -3.73
C ASP A 199 6.04 -18.36 -3.81
N TRP A 200 5.42 -18.68 -2.67
CA TRP A 200 4.17 -19.45 -2.70
C TRP A 200 2.97 -18.59 -3.14
N LEU A 201 2.92 -17.29 -2.83
CA LEU A 201 1.87 -16.39 -3.35
C LEU A 201 1.92 -16.28 -4.89
N LYS A 202 3.12 -16.24 -5.48
CA LYS A 202 3.29 -16.32 -6.94
C LYS A 202 2.84 -17.65 -7.50
N ALA A 203 3.18 -18.75 -6.83
CA ALA A 203 2.75 -20.08 -7.24
C ALA A 203 1.21 -20.20 -7.19
N PHE A 204 0.60 -19.69 -6.13
CA PHE A 204 -0.85 -19.59 -5.97
C PHE A 204 -1.50 -18.78 -7.10
N GLU A 205 -0.95 -17.60 -7.42
CA GLU A 205 -1.46 -16.79 -8.52
C GLU A 205 -1.34 -17.49 -9.88
N SER A 206 -0.20 -18.15 -10.13
CA SER A 206 0.00 -18.88 -11.38
C SER A 206 -0.93 -20.08 -11.50
N GLU A 207 -1.14 -20.80 -10.40
CA GLU A 207 -2.02 -21.96 -10.35
C GLU A 207 -3.50 -21.57 -10.44
N MET A 208 -3.89 -20.43 -9.85
CA MET A 208 -5.21 -19.85 -10.01
C MET A 208 -5.53 -19.59 -11.50
N ARG A 209 -4.62 -18.93 -12.22
CA ARG A 209 -4.76 -18.69 -13.67
C ARG A 209 -4.80 -20.00 -14.45
N HIS A 210 -3.94 -20.96 -14.10
CA HIS A 210 -3.91 -22.28 -14.74
C HIS A 210 -5.23 -23.02 -14.55
N THR A 211 -5.75 -23.06 -13.32
CA THR A 211 -7.02 -23.71 -12.97
C THR A 211 -8.18 -23.11 -13.76
N LEU A 212 -8.31 -21.78 -13.80
CA LEU A 212 -9.37 -21.12 -14.56
C LEU A 212 -9.29 -21.42 -16.06
N SER A 213 -8.08 -21.43 -16.62
CA SER A 213 -7.85 -21.80 -18.03
C SER A 213 -8.28 -23.25 -18.32
N ARG A 214 -7.96 -24.18 -17.41
CA ARG A 214 -8.35 -25.58 -17.53
C ARG A 214 -9.85 -25.77 -17.39
N LEU A 215 -10.49 -25.11 -16.42
CA LEU A 215 -11.94 -25.15 -16.22
C LEU A 215 -12.69 -24.59 -17.43
N LEU A 216 -12.21 -23.49 -18.01
CA LEU A 216 -12.78 -22.95 -19.25
C LEU A 216 -12.68 -23.97 -20.40
N GLY A 217 -11.51 -24.57 -20.58
CA GLY A 217 -11.30 -25.61 -21.59
C GLY A 217 -12.25 -26.79 -21.42
N THR A 218 -12.41 -27.29 -20.20
CA THR A 218 -13.36 -28.37 -19.90
C THR A 218 -14.81 -27.95 -20.15
N CYS A 219 -15.20 -26.73 -19.77
CA CYS A 219 -16.54 -26.21 -20.02
C CYS A 219 -16.82 -26.10 -21.52
N LEU A 220 -15.90 -25.56 -22.31
CA LEU A 220 -16.03 -25.45 -23.76
C LEU A 220 -16.17 -26.83 -24.43
N LEU A 221 -15.43 -27.84 -23.98
CA LEU A 221 -15.58 -29.21 -24.49
C LEU A 221 -16.95 -29.81 -24.17
N HIS A 222 -17.53 -29.49 -23.01
CA HIS A 222 -18.88 -29.92 -22.67
C HIS A 222 -19.93 -29.14 -23.47
N PHE A 223 -19.71 -27.83 -23.64
CA PHE A 223 -20.57 -26.95 -24.40
C PHE A 223 -20.64 -27.35 -25.88
N ALA A 224 -19.51 -27.72 -26.48
CA ALA A 224 -19.46 -28.19 -27.87
C ALA A 224 -20.22 -29.50 -28.13
N LYS A 225 -20.57 -30.26 -27.08
CA LYS A 225 -21.40 -31.47 -27.18
C LYS A 225 -22.90 -31.17 -27.10
N LEU A 226 -23.27 -29.94 -26.70
CA LEU A 226 -24.65 -29.50 -26.71
C LEU A 226 -25.02 -29.15 -28.14
N ASP A 227 -26.19 -29.60 -28.59
CA ASP A 227 -26.68 -29.34 -29.93
C ASP A 227 -27.16 -27.88 -30.00
N ILE A 228 -26.23 -26.99 -30.32
CA ILE A 228 -26.44 -25.54 -30.33
C ILE A 228 -26.56 -25.06 -31.78
N SER A 229 -27.49 -24.14 -32.01
CA SER A 229 -27.76 -23.59 -33.34
C SER A 229 -26.48 -23.07 -34.00
N LEU A 230 -26.32 -23.37 -35.29
CA LEU A 230 -25.20 -22.91 -36.11
C LEU A 230 -25.05 -21.37 -36.10
N GLU A 231 -26.18 -20.66 -35.98
CA GLU A 231 -26.25 -19.20 -35.95
C GLU A 231 -25.59 -18.61 -34.69
N TYR A 232 -25.68 -19.32 -33.56
CA TYR A 232 -25.03 -18.94 -32.31
C TYR A 232 -23.51 -19.20 -32.36
N MET A 233 -23.08 -20.28 -33.03
CA MET A 233 -21.66 -20.57 -33.23
C MET A 233 -20.99 -19.55 -34.18
N GLU A 234 -21.66 -19.15 -35.25
CA GLU A 234 -21.18 -18.08 -36.14
C GLU A 234 -21.09 -16.72 -35.42
N TRP A 235 -22.00 -16.45 -34.49
CA TRP A 235 -21.94 -15.26 -33.63
C TRP A 235 -20.74 -15.30 -32.66
N LEU A 236 -20.46 -16.47 -32.06
CA LEU A 236 -19.31 -16.67 -31.16
C LEU A 236 -17.97 -16.48 -31.87
N ASP A 237 -17.80 -16.98 -33.09
CA ASP A 237 -16.54 -16.87 -33.84
C ASP A 237 -16.19 -15.42 -34.20
N LYS A 238 -17.19 -14.54 -34.26
CA LYS A 238 -17.00 -13.10 -34.48
C LYS A 238 -16.59 -12.34 -33.22
N TYR A 239 -16.69 -12.95 -32.04
CA TYR A 239 -16.72 -12.23 -30.77
C TYR A 239 -15.36 -12.01 -30.06
N PRO A 240 -14.31 -12.86 -30.18
CA PRO A 240 -12.99 -12.53 -29.63
C PRO A 240 -12.24 -11.48 -30.45
N GLN A 241 -12.79 -11.02 -31.58
CA GLN A 241 -12.27 -9.92 -32.39
C GLN A 241 -13.24 -8.73 -32.38
N ILE A 242 -13.07 -7.81 -31.43
CA ILE A 242 -13.74 -6.51 -31.53
C ILE A 242 -12.91 -5.67 -32.50
N ALA A 243 -13.35 -5.60 -33.75
CA ALA A 243 -12.66 -4.90 -34.84
C ALA A 243 -11.26 -5.48 -35.10
N ASN A 244 -10.21 -4.65 -35.12
CA ASN A 244 -8.84 -5.07 -35.50
C ASN A 244 -8.00 -5.49 -34.28
N ALA A 245 -8.63 -5.69 -33.12
CA ALA A 245 -7.96 -5.83 -31.84
C ALA A 245 -8.08 -7.25 -31.29
N ASN A 246 -6.94 -7.83 -30.93
CA ASN A 246 -6.83 -9.15 -30.28
C ASN A 246 -6.26 -8.95 -28.87
N PHE A 247 -6.90 -9.58 -27.88
CA PHE A 247 -6.45 -9.59 -26.48
C PHE A 247 -6.36 -11.02 -25.96
N PHE A 248 -5.34 -11.26 -25.14
CA PHE A 248 -5.26 -12.48 -24.35
C PHE A 248 -6.04 -12.29 -23.05
N TYR A 249 -6.85 -13.28 -22.69
CA TYR A 249 -7.58 -13.26 -21.43
C TYR A 249 -6.61 -13.50 -20.25
N GLY A 250 -6.71 -12.69 -19.19
CA GLY A 250 -5.77 -12.69 -18.07
C GLY A 250 -5.95 -13.85 -17.08
N PHE A 251 -7.12 -14.50 -17.09
CA PHE A 251 -7.51 -15.55 -16.13
C PHE A 251 -7.41 -15.10 -14.67
N GLU A 252 -7.73 -13.85 -14.37
CA GLU A 252 -7.88 -13.37 -13.01
C GLU A 252 -9.20 -13.88 -12.39
N TYR A 253 -9.15 -14.35 -11.15
CA TYR A 253 -10.36 -14.77 -10.44
C TYR A 253 -11.12 -13.56 -9.90
N LEU A 254 -12.35 -13.37 -10.39
CA LEU A 254 -13.23 -12.25 -10.03
C LEU A 254 -14.38 -12.66 -9.09
N GLY A 255 -14.63 -13.96 -8.95
CA GLY A 255 -15.82 -14.46 -8.26
C GLY A 255 -17.12 -14.23 -9.04
N ILE A 256 -18.24 -14.24 -8.33
CA ILE A 256 -19.57 -14.00 -8.91
C ILE A 256 -19.88 -12.52 -8.83
N GLN A 257 -19.58 -11.78 -9.91
CA GLN A 257 -19.86 -10.34 -9.97
C GLN A 257 -21.24 -10.04 -10.57
N GLU A 258 -21.85 -8.94 -10.13
CA GLU A 258 -23.05 -8.40 -10.77
C GLU A 258 -22.73 -7.92 -12.20
N ARG A 259 -23.38 -8.57 -13.18
CA ARG A 259 -23.14 -8.32 -14.59
C ARG A 259 -23.85 -7.06 -15.07
N LEU A 260 -23.15 -6.25 -15.86
CA LEU A 260 -23.73 -5.09 -16.53
C LEU A 260 -24.65 -5.53 -17.66
N VAL A 261 -25.82 -4.90 -17.74
CA VAL A 261 -26.76 -5.17 -18.82
C VAL A 261 -26.17 -4.70 -20.15
N ARG A 262 -26.22 -5.57 -21.16
CA ARG A 262 -25.87 -5.22 -22.54
C ARG A 262 -26.87 -4.22 -23.11
N THR A 263 -26.37 -3.05 -23.46
CA THR A 263 -27.12 -2.04 -24.21
C THR A 263 -26.27 -1.54 -25.38
N PRO A 264 -26.89 -0.97 -26.44
CA PRO A 264 -26.15 -0.38 -27.55
C PRO A 264 -25.12 0.69 -27.13
N LEU A 265 -25.37 1.37 -26.00
CA LEU A 265 -24.42 2.32 -25.43
C LEU A 265 -23.22 1.58 -24.84
N THR A 266 -23.47 0.55 -24.04
CA THR A 266 -22.42 -0.29 -23.45
C THR A 266 -21.53 -0.89 -24.54
N ASP A 267 -22.11 -1.44 -25.61
CA ASP A 267 -21.36 -2.02 -26.74
C ASP A 267 -20.45 -1.00 -27.44
N ARG A 268 -20.92 0.25 -27.65
CA ARG A 268 -20.08 1.32 -28.20
C ARG A 268 -18.95 1.71 -27.27
N CYS A 269 -19.20 1.75 -25.96
CA CYS A 269 -18.17 2.02 -24.97
C CYS A 269 -17.08 0.94 -24.99
N PHE A 270 -17.47 -0.34 -25.04
CA PHE A 270 -16.52 -1.45 -25.21
C PHE A 270 -15.67 -1.27 -26.47
N LEU A 271 -16.29 -1.04 -27.63
CA LEU A 271 -15.56 -0.86 -28.88
C LEU A 271 -14.53 0.28 -28.81
N THR A 272 -14.90 1.43 -28.24
CA THR A 272 -13.99 2.56 -28.07
C THR A 272 -12.84 2.23 -27.12
N MET A 273 -13.11 1.59 -25.98
CA MET A 273 -12.09 1.20 -25.01
C MET A 273 -11.11 0.19 -25.61
N THR A 274 -11.64 -0.82 -26.29
CA THR A 274 -10.87 -1.87 -26.95
C THR A 274 -9.96 -1.30 -28.05
N GLN A 275 -10.45 -0.35 -28.83
CA GLN A 275 -9.63 0.34 -29.85
C GLN A 275 -8.56 1.23 -29.23
N ALA A 276 -8.87 1.95 -28.14
CA ALA A 276 -7.89 2.79 -27.44
C ALA A 276 -6.74 1.97 -26.86
N LEU A 277 -7.06 0.78 -26.33
CA LEU A 277 -6.09 -0.17 -25.80
C LEU A 277 -5.22 -0.78 -26.89
N HIS A 278 -5.82 -1.18 -28.02
CA HIS A 278 -5.08 -1.72 -29.16
C HIS A 278 -4.06 -0.71 -29.69
N SER A 279 -4.43 0.57 -29.79
CA SER A 279 -3.54 1.65 -30.21
C SER A 279 -2.49 2.06 -29.15
N ARG A 280 -2.44 1.37 -28.00
CA ARG A 280 -1.60 1.70 -26.82
C ARG A 280 -1.75 3.15 -26.33
N LEU A 281 -2.87 3.80 -26.65
CA LEU A 281 -3.15 5.18 -26.26
C LEU A 281 -3.51 5.29 -24.78
N VAL A 282 -3.82 4.16 -24.13
CA VAL A 282 -4.17 4.09 -22.71
C VAL A 282 -3.26 3.10 -22.01
N SER A 283 -2.19 3.60 -21.38
CA SER A 283 -1.16 2.80 -20.71
C SER A 283 -1.55 2.29 -19.31
N ASN A 284 -2.77 2.56 -18.82
CA ASN A 284 -3.15 2.35 -17.41
C ASN A 284 -4.45 1.55 -17.15
N ILE A 285 -4.94 0.73 -18.11
CA ILE A 285 -6.21 -0.05 -17.94
C ILE A 285 -5.97 -1.55 -18.19
N ILE A 286 -4.79 -2.10 -17.84
CA ILE A 286 -4.59 -3.56 -17.96
C ILE A 286 -5.41 -4.33 -16.90
N PRO A 287 -5.56 -3.88 -15.64
CA PRO A 287 -6.39 -4.60 -14.65
C PRO A 287 -7.90 -4.36 -14.79
N LEU A 288 -8.32 -3.26 -15.43
CA LEU A 288 -9.74 -2.92 -15.64
C LEU A 288 -10.38 -3.71 -16.79
N CYS A 289 -9.58 -4.28 -17.69
CA CYS A 289 -10.10 -5.10 -18.77
C CYS A 289 -10.65 -6.43 -18.30
N ASP A 290 -10.04 -7.09 -17.30
CA ASP A 290 -10.55 -8.37 -16.81
C ASP A 290 -11.92 -8.19 -16.14
N SER A 291 -12.12 -7.11 -15.35
CA SER A 291 -13.40 -6.84 -14.69
C SER A 291 -14.51 -6.34 -15.63
N LEU A 292 -14.16 -5.62 -16.70
CA LEU A 292 -15.13 -5.13 -17.68
C LEU A 292 -15.48 -6.20 -18.74
N PHE A 293 -14.52 -6.99 -19.22
CA PHE A 293 -14.81 -8.07 -20.17
C PHE A 293 -15.71 -9.15 -19.55
N PHE A 294 -15.54 -9.47 -18.26
CA PHE A 294 -16.33 -10.50 -17.60
C PHE A 294 -17.75 -10.07 -17.22
N ASN A 295 -17.96 -8.78 -16.96
CA ASN A 295 -19.27 -8.26 -16.56
C ASN A 295 -20.31 -8.23 -17.68
N VAL A 296 -19.94 -8.56 -18.92
CA VAL A 296 -20.83 -8.46 -20.08
C VAL A 296 -20.80 -9.69 -21.00
N ILE A 297 -19.81 -10.60 -20.90
CA ILE A 297 -19.53 -11.57 -21.98
C ILE A 297 -19.82 -13.04 -21.64
N ILE A 298 -20.12 -13.39 -20.39
CA ILE A 298 -20.80 -14.67 -20.07
C ILE A 298 -22.12 -14.30 -19.42
#